data_AF-A0A7W3X1R5-F1
#
_entry.id   AF-A0A7W3X1R5-F1
#
_cell.length_a   1.000
_cell.length_b   1.000
_cell.length_c   1.000
_cell.angle_alpha   90.00
_cell.angle_beta   90.00
_cell.angle_gamma   90.00
#
_symmetry.space_group_name_H-M   'P 1'
#
loop_
_entity.id
_entity.type
_entity.pdbx_description
1 polymer ?
#
loop_
_entity_poly.entity_id
_entity_poly.type
_entity_poly.pdbx_seq_one_letter_code
_entity_poly.pdbx_strand_id
1 'polypeptide(L)' 'SAGTGKIGDGKIFVTAVEQVIRIRTGEIGADAL' A
#
# COMPACT_ATOMS: atom_id res chain seq x y z
N SER A 1 10.88 -1.63 6.53
CA SER A 1 12.03 -0.73 6.69
C SER A 1 12.99 -0.95 5.54
N ALA A 2 13.90 0.00 5.31
CA ALA A 2 15.24 -0.34 4.83
C ALA A 2 15.76 -1.60 5.56
N GLY A 3 16.09 -2.67 4.83
CA GLY A 3 16.09 -4.03 5.37
C GLY A 3 17.46 -4.65 5.69
N THR A 4 18.57 -4.03 5.30
CA THR A 4 19.92 -4.63 5.42
C THR A 4 20.85 -3.89 6.39
N GLY A 5 20.43 -2.74 6.92
CA GLY A 5 21.21 -1.87 7.82
C GLY A 5 22.30 -1.07 7.11
N LYS A 6 22.35 -1.08 5.77
CA LYS A 6 23.39 -0.41 4.99
C LYS A 6 22.89 0.96 4.50
N ILE A 7 23.83 1.89 4.31
CA ILE A 7 23.55 3.17 3.66
C ILE A 7 23.00 2.86 2.26
N GLY A 8 21.85 3.42 1.92
CA GLY A 8 21.19 3.20 0.63
C GLY A 8 20.04 2.19 0.64
N ASP A 9 19.69 1.59 1.78
CA ASP A 9 18.55 0.67 1.88
C ASP A 9 17.17 1.28 1.58
N GLY A 10 17.11 2.60 1.36
CA GLY A 10 15.90 3.33 1.02
C GLY A 10 15.06 3.73 2.24
N LYS A 11 13.85 4.23 1.97
CA LYS A 11 12.87 4.64 2.98
C LYS A 11 11.51 4.08 2.59
N ILE A 12 10.75 3.63 3.58
CA ILE A 12 9.36 3.25 3.37
C ILE A 12 8.51 4.36 3.95
N PHE A 13 7.58 4.86 3.15
CA PHE A 13 6.57 5.81 3.56
C PHE A 13 5.22 5.11 3.50
N VAL A 14 4.41 5.31 4.54
CA VAL A 14 3.06 4.78 4.63
C VAL A 14 2.11 5.96 4.79
N THR A 15 1.10 6.00 3.94
CA THR A 15 0.00 6.96 4.01
C THR A 15 -1.32 6.21 4.11
N ALA A 16 -2.31 6.80 4.77
CA ALA A 16 -3.64 6.22 4.81
C ALA A 16 -4.26 6.18 3.40
N VAL A 17 -4.96 5.09 3.09
CA VAL A 17 -5.80 4.98 1.90
C VAL A 17 -7.24 5.10 2.37
N GLU A 18 -7.95 6.11 1.87
CA GLU A 18 -9.32 6.39 2.30
C GLU A 18 -10.35 5.48 1.62
N GLN A 19 -10.11 5.09 0.35
CA GLN A 19 -11.06 4.30 -0.42
C GLN A 19 -10.37 3.44 -1.48
N VAL A 20 -10.92 2.23 -1.71
CA VAL A 20 -10.51 1.30 -2.77
C VAL A 20 -11.77 0.82 -3.50
N ILE A 21 -11.74 0.76 -4.83
CA ILE A 21 -12.84 0.25 -5.67
C ILE A 21 -12.28 -0.70 -6.73
N ARG A 22 -12.85 -1.90 -6.86
CA ARG A 22 -12.53 -2.85 -7.93
C ARG A 22 -13.40 -2.58 -9.16
N ILE A 23 -12.82 -2.05 -10.23
CA ILE A 23 -13.54 -1.62 -11.45
C ILE A 23 -14.39 -2.75 -12.07
N ARG A 24 -13.90 -4.00 -12.05
CA ARG A 24 -14.57 -5.14 -12.70
C ARG A 24 -15.86 -5.58 -12.01
N THR A 25 -15.94 -5.43 -10.68
CA THR A 25 -17.03 -6.00 -9.85
C THR A 25 -17.82 -4.94 -9.09
N GLY A 26 -17.25 -3.74 -8.91
CA GLY A 26 -17.82 -2.68 -8.08
C GLY A 26 -17.61 -2.87 -6.58
N GLU A 27 -16.83 -3.87 -6.15
CA GLU A 27 -16.49 -4.08 -4.73
C GLU A 27 -15.73 -2.87 -4.16
N ILE A 28 -15.95 -2.58 -2.87
CA ILE A 28 -15.42 -1.40 -2.17
C ILE A 28 -14.63 -1.85 -0.93
N GLY A 29 -13.58 -1.10 -0.57
CA GLY A 29 -12.86 -1.30 0.68
C GLY A 29 -12.04 -2.60 0.68
N ALA A 30 -12.15 -3.40 1.74
CA ALA A 30 -11.40 -4.66 1.84
C ALA A 30 -11.84 -5.70 0.80
N ASP A 31 -13.12 -5.72 0.45
CA ASP A 31 -13.66 -6.63 -0.58
C ASP A 31 -13.10 -6.32 -1.98
N ALA A 32 -12.56 -5.11 -2.17
CA ALA A 32 -11.96 -4.67 -3.41
C ALA A 32 -10.50 -5.11 -3.61
N LEU A 33 -9.85 -5.69 -2.58
CA LEU A 33 -8.48 -6.20 -2.63
C LEU A 33 -8.47 -7.67 -3.06
#